data_AF-A0A5N6P5N8-F1
#
_entry.id   AF-A0A5N6P5N8-F1
#
_cell.length_a   1.000
_cell.length_b   1.000
_cell.length_c   1.000
_cell.angle_alpha   90.00
_cell.angle_beta   90.00
_cell.angle_gamma   90.00
#
_symmetry.space_group_name_H-M   'P 1'
#
loop_
_entity.id
_entity.type
_entity.pdbx_description
1 polymer ?
#
loop_
_entity_poly.entity_id
_entity_poly.type
_entity_poly.pdbx_seq_one_letter_code
_entity_poly.pdbx_strand_id
1 'polypeptide(L)'
;MKSKVPLSQKIAAAKDLQNTHVLKCPKALLGVLKVLTLVCAMVCGVYLCSTFLKQPHYQRKRDSFESKASEMPRCINVVYKSSFTYLYYRKPESFNRLDCSRNTIRFFVIVSMQRSGSGWFESLMNSHANVSSNGEIFGQIHRRQNISMIINTLDSVFNLDLVTSSSKNECSAAIGFKWMLNQGLMDHPEEILDYFIKRDVYIIFFLRRNMLSRLVSIIANTFDKKAKLLNGVHVSHVHSQQEALTLARYKPTIDVTSLGSDLGKMESTATKALEYYKSTRHIVVYYEDLIKNFNKLIQVEDFLKLPRMKLKSRQVKIHKGPLSEYINNWDDVIKTLSGTPYERYLVGDY
;
A
#
# COMPACT_ATOMS: atom_id res chain seq x y z
N MET A 1 16.75 -28.96 -73.18
CA MET A 1 17.39 -30.30 -73.17
C MET A 1 18.62 -30.25 -72.28
N LYS A 2 18.72 -31.16 -71.30
CA LYS A 2 19.89 -31.76 -70.60
C LYS A 2 21.19 -30.90 -70.54
N SER A 3 21.95 -30.74 -69.44
CA SER A 3 22.21 -31.65 -68.32
C SER A 3 23.30 -31.06 -67.37
N LYS A 4 23.15 -31.32 -66.06
CA LYS A 4 24.16 -31.72 -65.03
C LYS A 4 25.33 -30.78 -64.60
N VAL A 5 25.25 -30.43 -63.31
CA VAL A 5 26.29 -30.18 -62.26
C VAL A 5 27.05 -31.51 -61.95
N PRO A 6 28.16 -31.67 -61.16
CA PRO A 6 29.00 -30.78 -60.30
C PRO A 6 30.55 -30.98 -60.39
N LEU A 7 31.37 -30.26 -59.59
CA LEU A 7 32.03 -30.78 -58.37
C LEU A 7 33.35 -30.05 -57.98
N SER A 8 33.37 -29.63 -56.71
CA SER A 8 34.51 -29.36 -55.79
C SER A 8 35.54 -28.28 -56.15
N GLN A 9 35.38 -27.12 -55.50
CA GLN A 9 36.44 -26.12 -55.33
C GLN A 9 36.51 -25.71 -53.86
N LYS A 10 37.75 -25.62 -53.36
CA LYS A 10 38.22 -24.85 -52.18
C LYS A 10 38.20 -25.55 -50.81
N ILE A 11 39.19 -26.42 -50.60
CA ILE A 11 39.93 -26.50 -49.34
C ILE A 11 41.41 -26.34 -49.70
N ALA A 12 41.96 -25.15 -49.47
CA ALA A 12 43.39 -24.87 -49.67
C ALA A 12 43.83 -23.85 -48.62
N ALA A 13 44.56 -24.33 -47.62
CA ALA A 13 45.65 -23.64 -46.92
C ALA A 13 46.15 -24.54 -45.77
N ALA A 14 46.90 -25.58 -46.13
CA ALA A 14 47.71 -26.35 -45.18
C ALA A 14 49.00 -26.77 -45.90
N LYS A 15 50.14 -26.60 -45.20
CA LYS A 15 51.53 -26.90 -45.59
C LYS A 15 52.13 -25.84 -46.53
N ASP A 16 53.29 -25.24 -46.27
CA ASP A 16 54.51 -25.76 -45.65
C ASP A 16 55.29 -24.61 -44.98
N LEU A 17 55.85 -24.85 -43.80
CA LEU A 17 57.30 -24.69 -43.53
C LEU A 17 57.59 -25.10 -42.07
N GLN A 18 58.03 -26.35 -41.87
CA GLN A 18 58.85 -26.70 -40.72
C GLN A 18 60.31 -26.41 -41.08
N ASN A 19 61.02 -25.65 -40.24
CA ASN A 19 62.43 -25.94 -39.97
C ASN A 19 62.83 -25.44 -38.57
N THR A 20 63.50 -26.34 -37.89
CA THR A 20 63.76 -26.43 -36.45
C THR A 20 65.05 -25.71 -36.07
N HIS A 21 65.06 -24.97 -34.95
CA HIS A 21 66.29 -24.78 -34.16
C HIS A 21 65.98 -24.88 -32.67
N VAL A 22 66.44 -25.99 -32.08
CA VAL A 22 66.37 -26.29 -30.65
C VAL A 22 67.52 -25.54 -29.95
N LEU A 23 67.19 -24.57 -29.09
CA LEU A 23 68.15 -23.94 -28.18
C LEU A 23 67.94 -24.46 -26.74
N LYS A 24 68.98 -25.11 -26.18
CA LYS A 24 69.07 -25.59 -24.80
C LYS A 24 69.01 -24.41 -23.80
N CYS A 25 68.12 -24.49 -22.81
CA CYS A 25 68.05 -23.51 -21.72
C CYS A 25 68.92 -23.99 -20.51
N PRO A 26 69.80 -23.14 -19.95
CA PRO A 26 70.73 -23.53 -18.89
C PRO A 26 70.02 -23.66 -17.52
N LYS A 27 70.28 -24.78 -16.83
CA LYS A 27 69.61 -25.22 -15.58
C LYS A 27 69.71 -24.24 -14.41
N ALA A 28 70.58 -23.23 -14.47
CA ALA A 28 70.74 -22.20 -13.44
C ALA A 28 69.60 -21.16 -13.44
N LEU A 29 68.99 -20.85 -14.60
CA LEU A 29 67.91 -19.87 -14.70
C LEU A 29 66.59 -20.38 -14.10
N LEU A 30 66.37 -21.70 -14.16
CA LEU A 30 65.20 -22.36 -13.57
C LEU A 30 65.25 -22.35 -12.04
N GLY A 31 66.46 -22.40 -11.44
CA GLY A 31 66.64 -22.33 -9.99
C GLY A 31 66.26 -20.96 -9.44
N VAL A 32 66.73 -19.87 -10.07
CA VAL A 32 66.41 -18.50 -9.67
C VAL A 32 64.92 -18.21 -9.85
N LEU A 33 64.30 -18.67 -10.94
CA LEU A 33 62.86 -18.50 -11.16
C LEU A 33 62.02 -19.23 -10.11
N LYS A 34 62.44 -20.42 -9.67
CA LYS A 34 61.77 -21.18 -8.60
C LYS A 34 61.89 -20.51 -7.23
N VAL A 35 63.03 -19.90 -6.93
CA VAL A 35 63.20 -19.13 -5.69
C VAL A 35 62.37 -17.86 -5.72
N LEU A 36 62.33 -17.16 -6.86
CA LEU A 36 61.53 -15.94 -7.01
C LEU A 36 60.02 -16.24 -6.91
N THR A 37 59.54 -17.33 -7.49
CA THR A 37 58.13 -17.73 -7.35
C THR A 37 57.78 -18.16 -5.93
N LEU A 38 58.69 -18.82 -5.21
CA LEU A 38 58.49 -19.16 -3.79
C LEU A 38 58.41 -17.89 -2.92
N VAL A 39 59.27 -16.90 -3.15
CA VAL A 39 59.24 -15.63 -2.41
C VAL A 39 57.94 -14.87 -2.71
N CYS A 40 57.51 -14.78 -3.97
CA CYS A 40 56.24 -14.16 -4.33
C CYS A 40 55.04 -14.90 -3.72
N ALA A 41 55.06 -16.24 -3.68
CA ALA A 41 54.00 -17.04 -3.05
C ALA A 41 53.92 -16.79 -1.53
N MET A 42 55.06 -16.67 -0.85
CA MET A 42 55.12 -16.36 0.58
C MET A 42 54.60 -14.94 0.89
N VAL A 43 54.99 -13.94 0.10
CA VAL A 43 54.50 -12.55 0.26
C VAL A 43 53.01 -12.46 -0.02
N CYS A 44 52.51 -13.12 -1.07
CA CYS A 44 51.08 -13.22 -1.36
C CYS A 44 50.33 -13.97 -0.26
N GLY A 45 50.90 -15.04 0.29
CA GLY A 45 50.32 -15.79 1.40
C GLY A 45 50.18 -14.96 2.67
N VAL A 46 51.22 -14.19 3.04
CA VAL A 46 51.19 -13.28 4.19
C VAL A 46 50.19 -12.13 3.95
N TYR A 47 50.12 -11.58 2.73
CA TYR A 47 49.15 -10.53 2.39
C TYR A 47 47.69 -11.03 2.43
N LEU A 48 47.42 -12.23 1.90
CA LEU A 48 46.11 -12.85 1.99
C LEU A 48 45.77 -13.18 3.45
N CYS A 49 46.68 -13.77 4.22
CA CYS A 49 46.44 -14.09 5.63
C CYS A 49 46.21 -12.82 6.49
N SER A 50 46.91 -11.73 6.19
CA SER A 50 46.72 -10.41 6.81
C SER A 50 45.35 -9.79 6.51
N THR A 51 44.77 -10.04 5.34
CA THR A 51 43.44 -9.51 4.99
C THR A 51 42.31 -10.38 5.55
N PHE A 52 42.54 -11.69 5.73
CA PHE A 52 41.61 -12.59 6.42
C PHE A 52 41.50 -12.33 7.93
N LEU A 53 42.59 -11.94 8.61
CA LEU A 53 42.55 -11.60 10.04
C LEU A 53 41.90 -10.24 10.34
N LYS A 54 41.59 -9.42 9.32
CA LYS A 54 40.96 -8.10 9.45
C LYS A 54 39.47 -8.03 9.13
N GLN A 55 38.81 -9.16 8.86
CA GLN A 55 37.36 -9.15 8.61
C GLN A 55 36.55 -9.42 9.90
N PRO A 56 35.67 -8.49 10.34
CA PRO A 56 34.67 -8.80 11.35
C PRO A 56 33.69 -9.84 10.78
N HIS A 57 33.30 -10.79 11.63
CA HIS A 57 32.49 -11.96 11.34
C HIS A 57 31.17 -11.61 10.63
N TYR A 58 31.19 -11.57 9.29
CA TYR A 58 29.99 -11.38 8.46
C TYR A 58 29.48 -12.76 8.01
N GLN A 59 28.41 -13.20 8.65
CA GLN A 59 27.80 -14.50 8.43
C GLN A 59 27.10 -14.52 7.06
N ARG A 60 27.69 -15.28 6.14
CA ARG A 60 27.22 -15.50 4.76
C ARG A 60 26.02 -16.46 4.76
N LYS A 61 24.87 -16.03 4.22
CA LYS A 61 23.78 -16.94 3.80
C LYS A 61 23.67 -16.88 2.27
N ARG A 62 23.63 -18.07 1.66
CA ARG A 62 23.72 -18.37 0.22
C ARG A 62 22.70 -17.64 -0.65
N ASP A 63 23.12 -17.35 -1.88
CA ASP A 63 22.31 -16.91 -3.00
C ASP A 63 21.20 -17.92 -3.37
N SER A 64 20.03 -17.36 -3.65
CA SER A 64 19.12 -17.87 -4.69
C SER A 64 18.48 -16.66 -5.37
N PHE A 65 18.77 -16.51 -6.66
CA PHE A 65 18.20 -15.50 -7.53
C PHE A 65 16.73 -15.87 -7.80
N GLU A 66 15.82 -15.32 -7.00
CA GLU A 66 14.38 -15.34 -7.24
C GLU A 66 13.90 -13.91 -7.47
N SER A 67 12.98 -13.78 -8.43
CA SER A 67 12.42 -12.54 -8.94
C SER A 67 12.02 -11.58 -7.81
N LYS A 68 12.48 -10.32 -7.89
CA LYS A 68 11.97 -9.22 -7.05
C LYS A 68 10.51 -8.92 -7.42
N ALA A 69 9.59 -9.73 -6.92
CA ALA A 69 8.27 -9.26 -6.57
C ALA A 69 8.46 -8.25 -5.43
N SER A 70 8.02 -7.00 -5.65
CA SER A 70 7.93 -6.00 -4.59
C SER A 70 7.03 -6.55 -3.48
N GLU A 71 7.60 -7.05 -2.39
CA GLU A 71 6.84 -7.37 -1.18
C GLU A 71 6.25 -6.06 -0.63
N MET A 72 4.96 -5.86 -0.89
CA MET A 72 4.10 -4.89 -0.23
C MET A 72 4.22 -5.08 1.29
N PRO A 73 4.27 -4.02 2.12
CA PRO A 73 4.53 -4.16 3.55
C PRO A 73 3.52 -5.12 4.19
N ARG A 74 4.01 -6.23 4.75
CA ARG A 74 3.25 -6.99 5.77
C ARG A 74 2.93 -6.05 6.91
N CYS A 75 1.81 -6.26 7.59
CA CYS A 75 1.36 -5.47 8.74
C CYS A 75 2.52 -5.26 9.73
N ILE A 76 3.22 -4.12 9.62
CA ILE A 76 4.21 -3.73 10.62
C ILE A 76 3.38 -3.11 11.73
N ASN A 77 3.11 -3.89 12.76
CA ASN A 77 2.65 -3.35 14.04
C ASN A 77 3.83 -2.57 14.64
N VAL A 78 4.04 -1.32 14.21
CA VAL A 78 4.96 -0.43 14.90
C VAL A 78 4.29 -0.08 16.22
N VAL A 79 4.68 -0.78 17.27
CA VAL A 79 4.27 -0.47 18.64
C VAL A 79 4.92 0.85 19.03
N TYR A 80 4.19 1.95 18.83
CA TYR A 80 4.61 3.27 19.29
C TYR A 80 4.63 3.28 20.82
N LYS A 81 5.84 3.40 21.37
CA LYS A 81 6.12 3.48 22.81
C LYS A 81 6.01 4.94 23.27
N SER A 82 4.82 5.54 23.22
CA SER A 82 4.58 6.81 23.95
C SER A 82 4.35 6.50 25.42
N SER A 83 5.18 7.12 26.26
CA SER A 83 5.17 7.04 27.72
C SER A 83 4.17 8.00 28.39
N PHE A 84 3.29 8.66 27.64
CA PHE A 84 2.26 9.53 28.20
C PHE A 84 0.88 9.24 27.57
N THR A 85 0.03 8.53 28.32
CA THR A 85 -1.39 8.46 28.00
C THR A 85 -2.05 9.70 28.58
N TYR A 86 -2.24 10.74 27.78
CA TYR A 86 -3.08 11.87 28.20
C TYR A 86 -4.51 11.37 28.37
N LEU A 87 -5.00 11.32 29.61
CA LEU A 87 -6.39 10.97 29.90
C LEU A 87 -7.26 12.18 29.56
N TYR A 88 -7.89 12.18 28.38
CA TYR A 88 -8.76 13.27 27.95
C TYR A 88 -10.18 13.12 28.52
N TYR A 89 -10.48 13.84 29.61
CA TYR A 89 -11.83 14.03 30.14
C TYR A 89 -12.43 15.30 29.55
N ARG A 90 -12.89 15.24 28.29
CA ARG A 90 -13.50 16.40 27.61
C ARG A 90 -14.94 16.64 28.08
N LYS A 91 -15.27 17.91 28.28
CA LYS A 91 -16.64 18.42 28.45
C LYS A 91 -16.97 19.28 27.21
N PRO A 92 -17.88 18.84 26.33
CA PRO A 92 -18.35 19.67 25.22
C PRO A 92 -19.07 20.91 25.74
N GLU A 93 -19.09 21.98 24.94
CA GLU A 93 -19.97 23.13 25.22
C GLU A 93 -21.42 22.82 24.85
N SER A 94 -21.63 22.01 23.81
CA SER A 94 -22.93 21.77 23.18
C SER A 94 -23.82 20.74 23.89
N PHE A 95 -23.26 19.87 24.75
CA PHE A 95 -24.01 18.86 25.49
C PHE A 95 -23.29 18.35 26.75
N ASN A 96 -24.03 17.71 27.65
CA ASN A 96 -23.48 17.08 28.84
C ASN A 96 -23.23 15.57 28.59
N ARG A 97 -22.03 15.08 28.93
CA ARG A 97 -21.67 13.65 28.86
C ARG A 97 -22.23 12.81 30.02
N LEU A 98 -23.00 13.41 30.93
CA LEU A 98 -23.67 12.77 32.05
C LEU A 98 -22.71 11.88 32.85
N ASP A 99 -23.09 10.62 33.09
CA ASP A 99 -22.31 9.61 33.82
C ASP A 99 -20.96 9.31 33.16
N CYS A 100 -20.83 9.58 31.86
CA CYS A 100 -19.63 9.33 31.06
C CYS A 100 -18.64 10.52 31.06
N SER A 101 -18.90 11.59 31.82
CA SER A 101 -17.99 12.75 31.96
C SER A 101 -16.59 12.36 32.45
N ARG A 102 -16.49 11.27 33.24
CA ARG A 102 -15.22 10.70 33.74
C ARG A 102 -14.68 9.57 32.86
N ASN A 103 -15.19 9.39 31.64
CA ASN A 103 -14.63 8.43 30.68
C ASN A 103 -13.68 9.14 29.73
N THR A 104 -12.49 8.56 29.54
CA THR A 104 -11.52 9.06 28.56
C THR A 104 -11.99 8.84 27.14
N ILE A 105 -11.70 9.80 26.27
CA ILE A 105 -11.98 9.71 24.84
C ILE A 105 -10.68 9.49 24.08
N ARG A 106 -10.72 8.58 23.11
CA ARG A 106 -9.65 8.41 22.13
C ARG A 106 -10.04 9.07 20.82
N PHE A 107 -9.10 9.81 20.27
CA PHE A 107 -9.26 10.41 18.95
C PHE A 107 -8.73 9.47 17.90
N PHE A 108 -9.47 9.30 16.80
CA PHE A 108 -9.00 8.50 15.69
C PHE A 108 -9.32 9.14 14.34
N VAL A 109 -8.55 8.77 13.32
CA VAL A 109 -8.81 9.14 11.93
C VAL A 109 -8.71 7.90 11.06
N ILE A 110 -9.73 7.68 10.22
CA ILE A 110 -9.69 6.67 9.16
C ILE A 110 -9.10 7.31 7.92
N VAL A 111 -7.82 7.07 7.67
CA VAL A 111 -7.11 7.57 6.49
C VAL A 111 -7.29 6.61 5.34
N SER A 112 -7.78 7.10 4.19
CA SER A 112 -8.13 6.23 3.06
C SER A 112 -8.07 6.93 1.70
N MET A 113 -8.38 6.19 0.64
CA MET A 113 -8.56 6.71 -0.72
C MET A 113 -10.00 6.53 -1.15
N GLN A 114 -10.46 7.30 -2.15
CA GLN A 114 -11.77 7.04 -2.74
C GLN A 114 -11.88 5.61 -3.27
N ARG A 115 -13.04 5.00 -3.02
CA ARG A 115 -13.41 3.64 -3.49
C ARG A 115 -12.55 2.50 -2.91
N SER A 116 -11.91 2.74 -1.77
CA SER A 116 -11.21 1.71 -0.99
C SER A 116 -12.14 0.78 -0.19
N GLY A 117 -13.42 1.14 -0.02
CA GLY A 117 -14.35 0.48 0.90
C GLY A 117 -14.46 1.16 2.27
N SER A 118 -13.82 2.31 2.47
CA SER A 118 -13.82 3.04 3.74
C SER A 118 -15.20 3.49 4.24
N GLY A 119 -16.18 3.73 3.36
CA GLY A 119 -17.57 3.96 3.77
C GLY A 119 -18.23 2.74 4.41
N TRP A 120 -17.94 1.54 3.92
CA TRP A 120 -18.42 0.30 4.52
C TRP A 120 -17.72 0.06 5.86
N PHE A 121 -16.39 0.22 5.91
CA PHE A 121 -15.62 0.11 7.14
C PHE A 121 -16.07 1.10 8.22
N GLU A 122 -16.28 2.37 7.86
CA GLU A 122 -16.82 3.37 8.78
C GLU A 122 -18.20 2.99 9.32
N SER A 123 -19.10 2.47 8.46
CA SER A 123 -20.41 2.03 8.91
C SER A 123 -20.34 0.84 9.88
N LEU A 124 -19.35 -0.05 9.73
CA LEU A 124 -19.06 -1.11 10.70
C LEU A 124 -18.63 -0.50 12.03
N MET A 125 -17.66 0.43 12.02
CA MET A 125 -17.19 1.10 13.22
C MET A 125 -18.32 1.85 13.95
N ASN A 126 -19.18 2.56 13.21
CA ASN A 126 -20.32 3.29 13.78
C ASN A 126 -21.42 2.38 14.33
N SER A 127 -21.43 1.07 14.02
CA SER A 127 -22.32 0.12 14.68
C SER A 127 -21.89 -0.24 16.11
N HIS A 128 -20.65 0.07 16.50
CA HIS A 128 -20.16 -0.10 17.86
C HIS A 128 -20.77 0.96 18.79
N ALA A 129 -21.27 0.56 19.97
CA ALA A 129 -21.97 1.47 20.89
C ALA A 129 -21.12 2.71 21.26
N ASN A 130 -19.83 2.50 21.51
CA ASN A 130 -18.92 3.54 22.01
C ASN A 130 -18.09 4.26 20.93
N VAL A 131 -18.41 4.11 19.64
CA VAL A 131 -17.68 4.76 18.53
C VAL A 131 -18.56 5.79 17.83
N SER A 132 -17.98 6.96 17.57
CA SER A 132 -18.57 8.03 16.77
C SER A 132 -17.59 8.50 15.69
N SER A 133 -17.74 8.00 14.46
CA SER A 133 -17.06 8.49 13.26
C SER A 133 -17.96 9.47 12.50
N ASN A 134 -17.47 10.69 12.29
CA ASN A 134 -18.23 11.83 11.78
C ASN A 134 -18.21 11.98 10.25
N GLY A 135 -17.97 10.91 9.49
CA GLY A 135 -17.96 10.95 8.03
C GLY A 135 -16.73 11.64 7.44
N GLU A 136 -16.84 12.03 6.16
CA GLU A 136 -15.80 12.78 5.43
C GLU A 136 -15.88 14.27 5.70
N ILE A 137 -15.45 14.70 6.90
CA ILE A 137 -15.55 16.11 7.30
C ILE A 137 -14.75 17.04 6.37
N PHE A 138 -13.64 16.55 5.80
CA PHE A 138 -12.79 17.30 4.88
C PHE A 138 -13.22 17.14 3.41
N GLY A 139 -14.40 16.60 3.13
CA GLY A 139 -14.98 16.63 1.78
C GLY A 139 -15.31 18.05 1.31
N GLN A 140 -15.62 18.97 2.23
CA GLN A 140 -15.93 20.36 1.95
C GLN A 140 -14.67 21.22 1.79
N ILE A 141 -14.55 21.94 0.67
CA ILE A 141 -13.32 22.68 0.30
C ILE A 141 -12.96 23.74 1.35
N HIS A 142 -13.93 24.48 1.89
CA HIS A 142 -13.68 25.56 2.84
C HIS A 142 -12.95 25.09 4.11
N ARG A 143 -13.13 23.84 4.53
CA ARG A 143 -12.47 23.24 5.72
C ARG A 143 -11.00 22.91 5.50
N ARG A 144 -10.53 22.97 4.25
CA ARG A 144 -9.16 22.58 3.84
C ARG A 144 -8.50 23.61 2.91
N GLN A 145 -8.94 24.86 2.96
CA GLN A 145 -8.36 25.93 2.13
C GLN A 145 -6.91 26.25 2.50
N ASN A 146 -6.55 26.07 3.78
CA ASN A 146 -5.20 26.25 4.32
C ASN A 146 -5.07 25.47 5.64
N ILE A 147 -3.84 25.40 6.17
CA ILE A 147 -3.55 24.70 7.42
C ILE A 147 -4.37 25.22 8.62
N SER A 148 -4.58 26.53 8.74
CA SER A 148 -5.38 27.10 9.83
C SER A 148 -6.82 26.56 9.83
N MET A 149 -7.46 26.48 8.65
CA MET A 149 -8.81 25.91 8.52
C MET A 149 -8.84 24.41 8.84
N ILE A 150 -7.78 23.69 8.46
CA ILE A 150 -7.63 22.28 8.80
C ILE A 150 -7.57 22.10 10.32
N ILE A 151 -6.69 22.82 11.01
CA ILE A 151 -6.54 22.74 12.47
C ILE A 151 -7.84 23.13 13.18
N ASN A 152 -8.50 24.22 12.77
CA ASN A 152 -9.80 24.62 13.34
C ASN A 152 -10.87 23.53 13.19
N THR A 153 -10.89 22.85 12.04
CA THR A 153 -11.81 21.74 11.80
C THR A 153 -11.47 20.53 12.68
N LEU A 154 -10.18 20.21 12.84
CA LEU A 154 -9.74 19.14 13.74
C LEU A 154 -10.13 19.44 15.20
N ASP A 155 -9.93 20.67 15.64
CA ASP A 155 -10.31 21.09 16.98
C ASP A 155 -11.82 21.01 17.19
N SER A 156 -12.64 21.46 16.23
CA SER A 156 -14.10 21.30 16.31
C SER A 156 -14.54 19.85 16.50
N VAL A 157 -13.87 18.89 15.86
CA VAL A 157 -14.19 17.46 16.05
C VAL A 157 -13.69 16.92 17.38
N PHE A 158 -12.43 17.20 17.73
CA PHE A 158 -11.80 16.62 18.93
C PHE A 158 -12.09 17.40 20.23
N ASN A 159 -12.82 18.50 20.13
CA ASN A 159 -13.47 19.18 21.25
C ASN A 159 -14.96 18.82 21.37
N LEU A 160 -15.48 18.00 20.45
CA LEU A 160 -16.86 17.48 20.44
C LEU A 160 -17.92 18.51 20.04
N ASP A 161 -17.50 19.56 19.33
CA ASP A 161 -18.37 20.66 18.91
C ASP A 161 -19.05 20.35 17.57
N LEU A 162 -18.50 19.42 16.77
CA LEU A 162 -19.09 19.03 15.49
C LEU A 162 -20.26 18.05 15.67
N VAL A 163 -21.46 18.53 15.36
CA VAL A 163 -22.67 17.70 15.28
C VAL A 163 -22.86 17.18 13.85
N THR A 164 -22.94 15.86 13.70
CA THR A 164 -23.24 15.15 12.47
C THR A 164 -24.37 14.14 12.71
N SER A 165 -24.93 13.57 11.64
CA SER A 165 -25.95 12.52 11.75
C SER A 165 -25.47 11.25 12.44
N SER A 166 -24.15 11.06 12.57
CA SER A 166 -23.54 9.90 13.24
C SER A 166 -22.98 10.23 14.62
N SER A 167 -23.14 11.47 15.09
CA SER A 167 -22.64 11.91 16.40
C SER A 167 -23.41 11.22 17.52
N LYS A 168 -22.67 10.51 18.38
CA LYS A 168 -23.20 9.92 19.62
C LYS A 168 -22.78 10.79 20.79
N ASN A 169 -23.72 11.60 21.28
CA ASN A 169 -23.47 12.72 22.20
C ASN A 169 -23.51 12.32 23.69
N GLU A 170 -23.29 11.08 24.06
CA GLU A 170 -23.43 10.67 25.47
C GLU A 170 -22.17 9.93 25.95
N CYS A 171 -21.98 8.69 25.50
CA CYS A 171 -20.97 7.78 26.06
C CYS A 171 -19.97 7.23 25.04
N SER A 172 -19.60 8.04 24.04
CA SER A 172 -18.55 7.68 23.09
C SER A 172 -17.18 7.59 23.77
N ALA A 173 -16.49 6.46 23.56
CA ALA A 173 -15.12 6.22 24.03
C ALA A 173 -14.08 6.45 22.93
N ALA A 174 -14.50 6.39 21.66
CA ALA A 174 -13.66 6.72 20.51
C ALA A 174 -14.42 7.66 19.56
N ILE A 175 -13.77 8.78 19.21
CA ILE A 175 -14.34 9.83 18.38
C ILE A 175 -13.38 10.15 17.25
N GLY A 176 -13.91 10.19 16.04
CA GLY A 176 -13.08 10.33 14.87
C GLY A 176 -13.87 10.71 13.64
N PHE A 177 -13.21 10.56 12.51
CA PHE A 177 -13.78 10.85 11.21
C PHE A 177 -12.96 10.13 10.13
N LYS A 178 -13.44 10.21 8.90
CA LYS A 178 -12.77 9.67 7.72
C LYS A 178 -12.10 10.79 6.93
N TRP A 179 -10.86 10.56 6.51
CA TRP A 179 -10.07 11.53 5.75
C TRP A 179 -9.49 10.87 4.51
N MET A 180 -9.87 11.37 3.33
CA MET A 180 -9.30 10.89 2.07
C MET A 180 -7.95 11.54 1.78
N LEU A 181 -7.00 10.80 1.21
CA LEU A 181 -5.65 11.30 0.90
C LEU A 181 -5.67 12.57 0.03
N ASN A 182 -6.65 12.73 -0.86
CA ASN A 182 -6.79 13.89 -1.73
C ASN A 182 -7.60 15.06 -1.12
N GLN A 183 -7.82 15.08 0.20
CA GLN A 183 -8.61 16.10 0.90
C GLN A 183 -7.76 16.95 1.86
N GLY A 184 -6.56 17.39 1.47
CA GLY A 184 -5.70 18.24 2.30
C GLY A 184 -4.68 17.49 3.16
N LEU A 185 -4.90 16.19 3.43
CA LEU A 185 -4.01 15.39 4.28
C LEU A 185 -2.58 15.27 3.72
N MET A 186 -2.46 15.23 2.40
CA MET A 186 -1.17 15.09 1.72
C MET A 186 -0.50 16.43 1.44
N ASP A 187 -1.22 17.54 1.63
CA ASP A 187 -0.78 18.89 1.28
C ASP A 187 -0.04 19.58 2.45
N HIS A 188 -0.36 19.20 3.70
CA HIS A 188 0.24 19.74 4.93
C HIS A 188 0.70 18.62 5.90
N PRO A 189 1.56 17.69 5.47
CA PRO A 189 1.85 16.49 6.26
C PRO A 189 2.59 16.77 7.57
N GLU A 190 3.46 17.79 7.62
CA GLU A 190 4.27 18.09 8.81
C GLU A 190 3.41 18.67 9.94
N GLU A 191 2.57 19.65 9.63
CA GLU A 191 1.71 20.31 10.62
C GLU A 191 0.60 19.38 11.12
N ILE A 192 0.04 18.55 10.23
CA ILE A 192 -0.95 17.54 10.62
C ILE A 192 -0.30 16.45 11.48
N LEU A 193 0.93 16.03 11.16
CA LEU A 193 1.68 15.07 11.96
C LEU A 193 1.92 15.59 13.38
N ASP A 194 2.39 16.84 13.51
CA ASP A 194 2.60 17.47 14.82
C ASP A 194 1.30 17.51 15.63
N TYR A 195 0.19 17.92 15.00
CA TYR A 195 -1.13 17.93 15.63
C TYR A 195 -1.53 16.54 16.12
N PHE A 196 -1.40 15.50 15.28
CA PHE A 196 -1.75 14.13 15.65
C PHE A 196 -0.91 13.59 16.81
N ILE A 197 0.39 13.88 16.84
CA ILE A 197 1.27 13.49 17.95
C ILE A 197 0.86 14.22 19.23
N LYS A 198 0.68 15.55 19.16
CA LYS A 198 0.30 16.38 20.32
C LYS A 198 -1.05 16.01 20.92
N ARG A 199 -1.99 15.55 20.08
CA ARG A 199 -3.36 15.20 20.49
C ARG A 199 -3.57 13.69 20.69
N ASP A 200 -2.50 12.89 20.62
CA ASP A 200 -2.51 11.42 20.76
C ASP A 200 -3.54 10.73 19.85
N VAL A 201 -3.61 11.16 18.58
CA VAL A 201 -4.58 10.65 17.59
C VAL A 201 -4.14 9.28 17.06
N TYR A 202 -5.08 8.33 17.05
CA TYR A 202 -4.91 6.99 16.50
C TYR A 202 -5.23 7.00 15.01
N ILE A 203 -4.30 6.56 14.17
CA ILE A 203 -4.51 6.52 12.72
C ILE A 203 -4.85 5.11 12.25
N ILE A 204 -5.96 4.96 11.55
CA ILE A 204 -6.33 3.72 10.88
C ILE A 204 -6.19 3.94 9.38
N PHE A 205 -5.11 3.40 8.79
CA PHE A 205 -4.96 3.36 7.35
C PHE A 205 -5.84 2.26 6.79
N PHE A 206 -7.00 2.62 6.25
CA PHE A 206 -7.90 1.69 5.58
C PHE A 206 -7.67 1.74 4.08
N LEU A 207 -6.93 0.78 3.54
CA LEU A 207 -6.47 0.76 2.15
C LEU A 207 -7.08 -0.41 1.38
N ARG A 208 -7.03 -0.34 0.05
CA ARG A 208 -7.41 -1.45 -0.84
C ARG A 208 -6.18 -1.85 -1.65
N ARG A 209 -5.78 -3.12 -1.59
CA ARG A 209 -4.60 -3.62 -2.29
C ARG A 209 -4.83 -3.62 -3.80
N ASN A 210 -5.99 -4.05 -4.27
CA ASN A 210 -6.23 -4.12 -5.72
C ASN A 210 -6.56 -2.74 -6.31
N MET A 211 -5.56 -2.12 -6.96
CA MET A 211 -5.68 -0.80 -7.57
C MET A 211 -6.54 -0.81 -8.84
N LEU A 212 -6.55 -1.91 -9.60
CA LEU A 212 -7.40 -2.06 -10.79
C LEU A 212 -8.87 -2.15 -10.41
N SER A 213 -9.22 -3.00 -9.42
CA SER A 213 -10.57 -3.07 -8.84
C SER A 213 -11.04 -1.71 -8.32
N ARG A 214 -10.11 -0.93 -7.74
CA ARG A 214 -10.42 0.44 -7.27
C ARG A 214 -10.68 1.38 -8.45
N LEU A 215 -9.84 1.36 -9.49
CA LEU A 215 -10.01 2.16 -10.70
C LEU A 215 -11.36 1.89 -11.38
N VAL A 216 -11.74 0.62 -11.56
CA VAL A 216 -13.06 0.23 -12.09
C VAL A 216 -14.17 0.85 -11.24
N SER A 217 -14.05 0.79 -9.91
CA SER A 217 -15.05 1.37 -9.02
C SER A 217 -15.08 2.91 -9.07
N ILE A 218 -13.96 3.58 -9.32
CA ILE A 218 -13.90 5.04 -9.51
C ILE A 218 -14.63 5.43 -10.80
N ILE A 219 -14.35 4.74 -11.91
CA ILE A 219 -14.97 5.04 -13.20
C ILE A 219 -16.48 4.76 -13.14
N ALA A 220 -16.89 3.62 -12.61
CA ALA A 220 -18.32 3.27 -12.46
C ALA A 220 -19.07 4.27 -11.57
N ASN A 221 -18.49 4.69 -10.44
CA ASN A 221 -19.10 5.71 -9.59
C ASN A 221 -19.19 7.07 -10.30
N THR A 222 -18.20 7.43 -11.12
CA THR A 222 -18.18 8.69 -11.87
C THR A 222 -19.23 8.68 -12.98
N PHE A 223 -19.45 7.53 -13.62
CA PHE A 223 -20.53 7.33 -14.57
C PHE A 223 -21.90 7.50 -13.89
N ASP A 224 -22.13 6.83 -12.76
CA ASP A 224 -23.41 6.91 -12.04
C ASP A 224 -23.75 8.32 -11.54
N LYS A 225 -22.75 9.16 -11.23
CA LYS A 225 -23.00 10.59 -10.93
C LYS A 225 -23.76 11.33 -12.03
N LYS A 226 -23.52 10.93 -13.29
CA LYS A 226 -24.17 11.51 -14.47
C LYS A 226 -25.42 10.74 -14.85
N ALA A 227 -25.30 9.41 -14.95
CA ALA A 227 -26.37 8.54 -15.43
C ALA A 227 -27.49 8.33 -14.41
N LYS A 228 -27.18 8.43 -13.10
CA LYS A 228 -28.13 8.32 -11.98
C LYS A 228 -29.02 7.07 -12.11
N LEU A 229 -28.37 5.91 -12.18
CA LEU A 229 -28.98 4.65 -12.60
C LEU A 229 -30.06 4.14 -11.64
N LEU A 230 -30.11 4.65 -10.41
CA LEU A 230 -31.11 4.28 -9.42
C LEU A 230 -32.15 5.39 -9.29
N ASN A 231 -33.21 5.29 -10.10
CA ASN A 231 -34.37 6.20 -10.08
C ASN A 231 -34.00 7.70 -10.17
N GLY A 232 -32.99 8.05 -10.97
CA GLY A 232 -32.56 9.45 -11.11
C GLY A 232 -31.74 9.98 -9.92
N VAL A 233 -31.29 9.10 -9.02
CA VAL A 233 -30.42 9.44 -7.89
C VAL A 233 -29.05 8.79 -8.05
N HIS A 234 -27.99 9.56 -7.78
CA HIS A 234 -26.64 9.02 -7.66
C HIS A 234 -26.47 8.38 -6.28
N VAL A 235 -25.98 7.14 -6.24
CA VAL A 235 -25.77 6.41 -4.99
C VAL A 235 -24.35 5.86 -4.93
N SER A 236 -23.57 6.34 -3.97
CA SER A 236 -22.17 5.91 -3.78
C SER A 236 -22.05 4.57 -3.04
N HIS A 237 -23.07 4.20 -2.26
CA HIS A 237 -23.18 2.97 -1.47
C HIS A 237 -24.61 2.45 -1.49
N VAL A 238 -24.78 1.18 -1.84
CA VAL A 238 -26.09 0.53 -1.93
C VAL A 238 -26.40 -0.32 -0.71
N HIS A 239 -27.68 -0.52 -0.43
CA HIS A 239 -28.16 -1.29 0.72
C HIS A 239 -28.94 -2.55 0.35
N SER A 240 -29.22 -2.73 -0.95
CA SER A 240 -29.86 -3.94 -1.46
C SER A 240 -29.02 -4.63 -2.54
N GLN A 241 -29.22 -5.94 -2.68
CA GLN A 241 -28.58 -6.71 -3.75
C GLN A 241 -29.07 -6.26 -5.13
N GLN A 242 -30.34 -5.86 -5.25
CA GLN A 242 -30.92 -5.42 -6.52
C GLN A 242 -30.28 -4.13 -7.03
N GLU A 243 -30.12 -3.12 -6.17
CA GLU A 243 -29.41 -1.88 -6.53
C GLU A 243 -27.96 -2.15 -6.90
N ALA A 244 -27.28 -3.03 -6.16
CA ALA A 244 -25.92 -3.46 -6.46
C ALA A 244 -25.81 -4.05 -7.87
N LEU A 245 -26.74 -4.94 -8.23
CA LEU A 245 -26.80 -5.55 -9.56
C LEU A 245 -27.07 -4.51 -10.65
N THR A 246 -27.97 -3.54 -10.42
CA THR A 246 -28.24 -2.47 -11.38
C THR A 246 -26.99 -1.63 -11.66
N LEU A 247 -26.27 -1.20 -10.61
CA LEU A 247 -25.05 -0.42 -10.77
C LEU A 247 -23.91 -1.21 -11.43
N ALA A 248 -23.80 -2.51 -11.12
CA ALA A 248 -22.76 -3.39 -11.65
C ALA A 248 -22.92 -3.71 -13.16
N ARG A 249 -24.07 -3.37 -13.78
CA ARG A 249 -24.28 -3.54 -15.23
C ARG A 249 -23.39 -2.65 -16.08
N TYR A 250 -22.97 -1.50 -15.56
CA TYR A 250 -22.06 -0.63 -16.28
C TYR A 250 -20.64 -1.21 -16.26
N LYS A 251 -20.12 -1.50 -17.46
CA LYS A 251 -18.75 -1.99 -17.66
C LYS A 251 -17.90 -0.87 -18.27
N PRO A 252 -17.00 -0.23 -17.52
CA PRO A 252 -16.10 0.76 -18.10
C PRO A 252 -15.15 0.14 -19.14
N THR A 253 -14.86 0.92 -20.18
CA THR A 253 -13.68 0.73 -21.02
C THR A 253 -12.50 1.44 -20.34
N ILE A 254 -11.42 0.71 -20.07
CA ILE A 254 -10.22 1.22 -19.41
C ILE A 254 -9.28 1.82 -20.46
N ASP A 255 -8.80 3.03 -20.20
CA ASP A 255 -7.72 3.62 -20.98
C ASP A 255 -6.39 2.91 -20.68
N VAL A 256 -6.01 1.99 -21.55
CA VAL A 256 -4.80 1.19 -21.41
C VAL A 256 -3.52 2.01 -21.61
N THR A 257 -3.59 3.16 -22.27
CA THR A 257 -2.41 4.00 -22.54
C THR A 257 -1.85 4.63 -21.27
N SER A 258 -2.73 5.04 -20.36
CA SER A 258 -2.39 5.67 -19.08
C SER A 258 -2.39 4.69 -17.89
N LEU A 259 -2.96 3.49 -18.07
CA LEU A 259 -3.24 2.51 -17.01
C LEU A 259 -2.06 2.23 -16.08
N GLY A 260 -0.89 1.87 -16.62
CA GLY A 260 0.28 1.57 -15.79
C GLY A 260 0.74 2.77 -14.94
N SER A 261 0.68 3.98 -15.51
CA SER A 261 1.04 5.20 -14.79
C SER A 261 0.03 5.54 -13.70
N ASP A 262 -1.26 5.30 -13.94
CA ASP A 262 -2.33 5.57 -12.98
C ASP A 262 -2.25 4.60 -11.80
N LEU A 263 -2.08 3.31 -12.06
CA LEU A 263 -1.90 2.30 -11.00
C LEU A 263 -0.68 2.62 -10.14
N GLY A 264 0.44 3.01 -10.77
CA GLY A 264 1.65 3.43 -10.07
C GLY A 264 1.45 4.67 -9.20
N LYS A 265 0.77 5.70 -9.71
CA LYS A 265 0.45 6.91 -8.93
C LYS A 265 -0.41 6.58 -7.71
N MET A 266 -1.39 5.69 -7.86
CA MET A 266 -2.27 5.28 -6.77
C MET A 266 -1.49 4.56 -5.66
N GLU A 267 -0.63 3.62 -6.01
CA GLU A 267 0.22 2.90 -5.06
C GLU A 267 1.25 3.83 -4.39
N SER A 268 1.88 4.72 -5.17
CA SER A 268 2.83 5.71 -4.67
C SER A 268 2.17 6.65 -3.66
N THR A 269 0.96 7.12 -3.93
CA THR A 269 0.22 8.01 -3.03
C THR A 269 -0.06 7.34 -1.69
N ALA A 270 -0.48 6.08 -1.69
CA ALA A 270 -0.71 5.32 -0.46
C ALA A 270 0.60 5.11 0.32
N THR A 271 1.69 4.78 -0.37
CA THR A 271 3.01 4.57 0.23
C THR A 271 3.54 5.86 0.87
N LYS A 272 3.40 7.00 0.18
CA LYS A 272 3.79 8.31 0.71
C LYS A 272 3.01 8.68 1.97
N ALA A 273 1.71 8.39 2.02
CA ALA A 273 0.90 8.65 3.20
C ALA A 273 1.38 7.84 4.41
N LEU A 274 1.68 6.55 4.21
CA LEU A 274 2.25 5.71 5.26
C LEU A 274 3.60 6.25 5.76
N GLU A 275 4.44 6.73 4.85
CA GLU A 275 5.75 7.30 5.18
C GLU A 275 5.62 8.61 6.00
N TYR A 276 4.75 9.53 5.58
CA TYR A 276 4.52 10.80 6.28
C TYR A 276 4.09 10.60 7.72
N TYR A 277 3.23 9.60 7.99
CA TYR A 277 2.66 9.38 9.32
C TYR A 277 3.23 8.15 10.03
N LYS A 278 4.38 7.62 9.59
CA LYS A 278 5.01 6.42 10.16
C LYS A 278 5.31 6.53 11.66
N SER A 279 5.58 7.75 12.14
CA SER A 279 5.93 8.04 13.53
C SER A 279 4.70 8.18 14.45
N THR A 280 3.49 8.08 13.90
CA THR A 280 2.24 8.14 14.68
C THR A 280 1.84 6.77 15.20
N ARG A 281 0.93 6.74 16.16
CA ARG A 281 0.24 5.51 16.55
C ARG A 281 -0.73 5.12 15.44
N HIS A 282 -0.34 4.16 14.61
CA HIS A 282 -1.14 3.74 13.47
C HIS A 282 -1.29 2.23 13.33
N ILE A 283 -2.35 1.82 12.64
CA ILE A 283 -2.57 0.45 12.14
C ILE A 283 -2.90 0.51 10.65
N VAL A 284 -2.42 -0.48 9.89
CA VAL A 284 -2.76 -0.63 8.47
C VAL A 284 -3.72 -1.80 8.30
N VAL A 285 -4.88 -1.51 7.73
CA VAL A 285 -5.96 -2.46 7.49
C VAL A 285 -6.30 -2.45 6.01
N TYR A 286 -6.25 -3.62 5.39
CA TYR A 286 -6.63 -3.76 3.99
C TYR A 286 -8.06 -4.29 3.84
N TYR A 287 -8.78 -3.79 2.84
CA TYR A 287 -10.12 -4.22 2.49
C TYR A 287 -10.19 -5.73 2.28
N GLU A 288 -9.25 -6.27 1.50
CA GLU A 288 -9.13 -7.70 1.15
C GLU A 288 -8.97 -8.58 2.40
N ASP A 289 -8.25 -8.06 3.39
CA ASP A 289 -8.01 -8.75 4.65
C ASP A 289 -9.30 -8.88 5.48
N LEU A 290 -10.13 -7.84 5.51
CA LEU A 290 -11.40 -7.85 6.25
C LEU A 290 -12.48 -8.71 5.59
N ILE A 291 -12.56 -8.70 4.25
CA ILE A 291 -13.55 -9.53 3.54
C ILE A 291 -13.21 -11.02 3.64
N LYS A 292 -11.91 -11.36 3.69
CA LYS A 292 -11.45 -12.75 3.84
C LYS A 292 -11.55 -13.23 5.29
N ASN A 293 -11.22 -12.37 6.25
CA ASN A 293 -11.28 -12.72 7.66
C ASN A 293 -11.85 -11.55 8.48
N PHE A 294 -13.15 -11.62 8.75
CA PHE A 294 -13.86 -10.59 9.49
C PHE A 294 -13.35 -10.43 10.94
N ASN A 295 -12.71 -11.46 11.52
CA ASN A 295 -12.11 -11.36 12.85
C ASN A 295 -10.96 -10.35 12.91
N LYS A 296 -10.41 -9.92 11.77
CA LYS A 296 -9.42 -8.83 11.74
C LYS A 296 -9.98 -7.49 12.22
N LEU A 297 -11.31 -7.30 12.24
CA LEU A 297 -11.93 -6.12 12.87
C LEU A 297 -11.65 -6.04 14.37
N ILE A 298 -11.48 -7.18 15.04
CA ILE A 298 -11.13 -7.23 16.47
C ILE A 298 -9.80 -6.50 16.72
N GLN A 299 -8.86 -6.55 15.78
CA GLN A 299 -7.58 -5.83 15.90
C GLN A 299 -7.78 -4.31 15.88
N VAL A 300 -8.79 -3.81 15.18
CA VAL A 300 -9.14 -2.39 15.16
C VAL A 300 -9.81 -1.97 16.48
N GLU A 301 -10.72 -2.80 16.98
CA GLU A 301 -11.35 -2.58 18.30
C GLU A 301 -10.28 -2.57 19.41
N ASP A 302 -9.40 -3.56 19.42
CA ASP A 302 -8.29 -3.67 20.37
C ASP A 302 -7.30 -2.50 20.23
N PHE A 303 -6.98 -2.08 18.99
CA PHE A 303 -6.13 -0.92 18.72
C PHE A 303 -6.72 0.38 19.29
N LEU A 304 -8.03 0.59 19.13
CA LEU A 304 -8.76 1.69 19.76
C LEU A 304 -9.10 1.41 21.24
N LYS A 305 -8.68 0.25 21.77
CA LYS A 305 -8.92 -0.21 23.15
C LYS A 305 -10.40 -0.15 23.54
N LEU A 306 -11.25 -0.61 22.62
CA LEU A 306 -12.69 -0.70 22.77
C LEU A 306 -13.09 -2.11 23.25
N PRO A 307 -14.24 -2.25 23.93
CA PRO A 307 -14.81 -3.58 24.15
C PRO A 307 -15.10 -4.24 22.81
N ARG A 308 -14.86 -5.55 22.69
CA ARG A 308 -15.14 -6.26 21.44
C ARG A 308 -16.63 -6.41 21.25
N MET A 309 -17.13 -6.07 20.07
CA MET A 309 -18.53 -6.17 19.71
C MET A 309 -18.70 -6.74 18.31
N LYS A 310 -19.84 -7.40 18.06
CA LYS A 310 -20.18 -7.83 16.71
C LYS A 310 -20.61 -6.63 15.86
N LEU A 311 -19.70 -6.13 15.05
CA LEU A 311 -19.95 -5.02 14.12
C LEU A 311 -20.82 -5.46 12.93
N LYS A 312 -21.70 -4.56 12.47
CA LYS A 312 -22.64 -4.82 11.37
C LYS A 312 -22.72 -3.63 10.43
N SER A 313 -22.91 -3.90 9.14
CA SER A 313 -23.16 -2.87 8.13
C SER A 313 -24.31 -3.31 7.23
N ARG A 314 -25.10 -2.35 6.77
CA ARG A 314 -26.14 -2.56 5.74
C ARG A 314 -25.60 -2.35 4.33
N GLN A 315 -24.36 -1.91 4.15
CA GLN A 315 -23.82 -1.67 2.80
C GLN A 315 -23.50 -2.99 2.10
N VAL A 316 -23.82 -3.04 0.81
CA VAL A 316 -23.59 -4.21 -0.05
C VAL A 316 -22.50 -3.89 -1.08
N LYS A 317 -21.59 -4.84 -1.33
CA LYS A 317 -20.59 -4.73 -2.40
C LYS A 317 -21.27 -4.76 -3.77
N ILE A 318 -20.95 -3.78 -4.62
CA ILE A 318 -21.50 -3.65 -5.98
C ILE A 318 -20.97 -4.75 -6.91
N HIS A 319 -19.65 -4.79 -7.12
CA HIS A 319 -19.01 -5.78 -7.99
C HIS A 319 -18.68 -7.06 -7.20
N LYS A 320 -19.29 -8.19 -7.58
CA LYS A 320 -19.11 -9.51 -6.97
C LYS A 320 -18.72 -10.54 -8.04
N GLY A 321 -17.45 -10.89 -8.10
CA GLY A 321 -16.95 -11.82 -9.12
C GLY A 321 -15.60 -11.38 -9.68
N PRO A 322 -15.12 -12.03 -10.74
CA PRO A 322 -13.89 -11.67 -11.43
C PRO A 322 -14.01 -10.31 -12.13
N LEU A 323 -12.88 -9.59 -12.26
CA LEU A 323 -12.85 -8.27 -12.91
C LEU A 323 -13.23 -8.30 -14.39
N SER A 324 -13.04 -9.44 -15.06
CA SER A 324 -13.44 -9.67 -16.45
C SER A 324 -14.94 -9.42 -16.69
N GLU A 325 -15.78 -9.66 -15.68
CA GLU A 325 -17.22 -9.41 -15.79
C GLU A 325 -17.57 -7.92 -15.77
N TYR A 326 -16.66 -7.07 -15.27
CA TYR A 326 -16.92 -5.64 -15.00
C TYR A 326 -16.04 -4.70 -15.83
N ILE A 327 -15.28 -5.20 -16.80
CA ILE A 327 -14.44 -4.40 -17.68
C ILE A 327 -14.79 -4.74 -19.12
N ASN A 328 -15.07 -3.73 -19.94
CA ASN A 328 -15.54 -3.94 -21.31
C ASN A 328 -14.41 -4.42 -22.24
N ASN A 329 -13.21 -3.85 -22.13
CA ASN A 329 -12.01 -4.21 -22.91
C ASN A 329 -11.01 -5.04 -22.08
N TRP A 330 -11.48 -6.11 -21.45
CA TRP A 330 -10.69 -6.91 -20.51
C TRP A 330 -9.42 -7.52 -21.13
N ASP A 331 -9.49 -7.99 -22.38
CA ASP A 331 -8.33 -8.59 -23.07
C ASP A 331 -7.19 -7.58 -23.27
N ASP A 332 -7.52 -6.32 -23.61
CA ASP A 332 -6.53 -5.25 -23.74
C ASP A 332 -5.88 -4.93 -22.38
N VAL A 333 -6.66 -4.96 -21.30
CA VAL A 333 -6.16 -4.75 -19.94
C VAL A 333 -5.20 -5.89 -19.54
N ILE A 334 -5.56 -7.15 -19.80
CA ILE A 334 -4.65 -8.28 -19.56
C ILE A 334 -3.36 -8.08 -20.34
N LYS A 335 -3.46 -7.83 -21.65
CA LYS A 335 -2.29 -7.66 -22.53
C LYS A 335 -1.37 -6.53 -22.04
N THR A 336 -1.95 -5.45 -21.53
CA THR A 336 -1.20 -4.28 -21.04
C THR A 336 -0.52 -4.54 -19.69
N LEU A 337 -1.15 -5.30 -18.79
CA LEU A 337 -0.63 -5.53 -17.44
C LEU A 337 0.23 -6.79 -17.30
N SER A 338 0.06 -7.78 -18.17
CA SER A 338 0.82 -9.03 -18.12
C SER A 338 2.32 -8.77 -18.29
N GLY A 339 3.15 -9.40 -17.45
CA GLY A 339 4.60 -9.18 -17.45
C GLY A 339 5.05 -7.86 -16.82
N THR A 340 4.11 -7.04 -16.32
CA THR A 340 4.43 -5.82 -15.56
C THR A 340 4.30 -6.07 -14.05
N PRO A 341 4.87 -5.22 -13.18
CA PRO A 341 4.64 -5.31 -11.73
C PRO A 341 3.17 -5.24 -11.32
N TYR A 342 2.30 -4.72 -12.18
CA TYR A 342 0.86 -4.53 -11.93
C TYR A 342 0.00 -5.74 -12.35
N GLU A 343 0.60 -6.79 -12.92
CA GLU A 343 -0.10 -8.05 -13.24
C GLU A 343 -0.84 -8.61 -12.03
N ARG A 344 -0.28 -8.43 -10.83
CA ARG A 344 -0.90 -8.82 -9.55
C ARG A 344 -2.32 -8.26 -9.33
N TYR A 345 -2.70 -7.18 -10.02
CA TYR A 345 -4.04 -6.60 -9.91
C TYR A 345 -5.08 -7.24 -10.82
N LEU A 346 -4.68 -8.13 -11.73
CA LEU A 346 -5.60 -8.92 -12.54
C LEU A 346 -6.35 -9.98 -11.70
N VAL A 347 -5.77 -10.41 -10.58
CA VAL A 347 -6.41 -11.32 -9.63
C VAL A 347 -7.41 -10.55 -8.78
N GLY A 348 -8.65 -11.05 -8.71
CA GLY A 348 -9.73 -10.43 -7.94
C GLY A 348 -9.44 -10.36 -6.43
N ASP A 349 -10.29 -9.64 -5.69
CA ASP A 349 -10.08 -9.34 -4.26
C ASP A 349 -10.22 -10.58 -3.31
N TYR A 350 -10.30 -11.81 -3.81
CA TYR A 350 -10.79 -13.00 -3.07
C TYR A 350 -9.77 -14.15 -3.01
#